data_AF-A0A955NEU4-F1
#
_entry.id   AF-A0A955NEU4-F1
#
_cell.length_a   1.000
_cell.length_b   1.000
_cell.length_c   1.000
_cell.angle_alpha   90.00
_cell.angle_beta   90.00
_cell.angle_gamma   90.00
#
_symmetry.space_group_name_H-M   'P 1'
#
loop_
_entity.id
_entity.type
_entity.pdbx_description
1 polymer ?
#
loop_
_entity_poly.entity_id
_entity_poly.type
_entity_poly.pdbx_seq_one_letter_code
_entity_poly.pdbx_strand_id
1 'polypeptide(L)'
;MLSRTADHLYWMARCTERAENMARLLDASYQMSMVPQPLAVQNETWRAILALNSQEEAFAQAYDAVTAENVLRYTVVDAANPSSIYSCLCAARENAHAVRGTLTAEMWETVNATWIELRQQDVDQILARGVSEFFEWVKLRSALTRGVTFGTMLRDDALHFIRLGGLLERGDNTARILDMQYHILRNGDEGASDFYRWGALLRSLSAFQVYRKVYRDAITPARVAELLILRMDLPRSLHSCADGIVRMLPLIANSASLETQRKAGMLHAKLHFGRIEDVLAGGLHEYLTDFMDRIYELGEGISQDFLVPG
;
A
#
# COMPACT_ATOMS: atom_id res chain seq x y z
N MET A 1 -22.21 11.91 9.56
CA MET A 1 -21.46 12.72 8.56
C MET A 1 -22.16 12.69 7.18
N LEU A 2 -21.97 13.67 6.29
CA LEU A 2 -22.46 13.57 4.89
C LEU A 2 -21.64 12.54 4.10
N SER A 3 -22.28 11.72 3.28
CA SER A 3 -21.63 10.64 2.51
C SER A 3 -20.49 11.14 1.62
N ARG A 4 -20.68 12.29 0.96
CA ARG A 4 -19.63 12.94 0.16
C ARG A 4 -18.40 13.38 0.98
N THR A 5 -18.61 13.83 2.22
CA THR A 5 -17.49 14.15 3.11
C THR A 5 -16.73 12.87 3.48
N ALA A 6 -17.44 11.76 3.72
CA ALA A 6 -16.84 10.46 4.00
C ALA A 6 -16.01 9.97 2.82
N ASP A 7 -16.55 10.10 1.60
CA ASP A 7 -15.90 9.69 0.36
C ASP A 7 -14.55 10.38 0.17
N HIS A 8 -14.51 11.71 0.28
CA HIS A 8 -13.27 12.47 0.17
C HIS A 8 -12.24 12.10 1.25
N LEU A 9 -12.65 11.93 2.51
CA LEU A 9 -11.74 11.56 3.59
C LEU A 9 -11.15 10.15 3.41
N TYR A 10 -12.00 9.23 2.97
CA TYR A 10 -11.62 7.86 2.67
C TYR A 10 -10.62 7.79 1.50
N TRP A 11 -10.92 8.44 0.38
CA TRP A 11 -10.05 8.45 -0.79
C TRP A 11 -8.77 9.27 -0.59
N MET A 12 -8.82 10.36 0.17
CA MET A 12 -7.62 11.10 0.58
C MET A 12 -6.61 10.14 1.24
N ALA A 13 -7.06 9.36 2.21
CA ALA A 13 -6.20 8.43 2.94
C ALA A 13 -5.67 7.30 2.04
N ARG A 14 -6.52 6.73 1.18
CA ARG A 14 -6.11 5.69 0.22
C ARG A 14 -5.07 6.20 -0.76
N CYS A 15 -5.27 7.39 -1.33
CA CYS A 15 -4.32 8.00 -2.26
C CYS A 15 -2.97 8.31 -1.59
N THR A 16 -2.97 8.81 -0.35
CA THR A 16 -1.72 8.99 0.41
C THR A 16 -1.01 7.67 0.68
N GLU A 17 -1.72 6.63 1.13
CA GLU A 17 -1.11 5.33 1.40
C GLU A 17 -0.61 4.65 0.10
N ARG A 18 -1.31 4.81 -1.02
CA ARG A 18 -0.89 4.33 -2.35
C ARG A 18 0.40 4.97 -2.82
N ALA A 19 0.53 6.30 -2.70
CA ALA A 19 1.76 7.01 -3.05
C ALA A 19 2.96 6.49 -2.25
N GLU A 20 2.79 6.29 -0.94
CA GLU A 20 3.83 5.70 -0.09
C GLU A 20 4.18 4.26 -0.48
N ASN A 21 3.17 3.44 -0.73
CA ASN A 21 3.34 2.04 -1.09
C ASN A 21 4.12 1.90 -2.41
N MET A 22 3.78 2.72 -3.41
CA MET A 22 4.52 2.79 -4.68
C MET A 22 5.96 3.23 -4.44
N ALA A 23 6.21 4.30 -3.68
CA ALA A 23 7.55 4.76 -3.36
C ALA A 23 8.40 3.67 -2.67
N ARG A 24 7.82 2.92 -1.73
CA ARG A 24 8.48 1.80 -1.04
C ARG A 24 8.86 0.67 -1.98
N LEU A 25 7.95 0.30 -2.87
CA LEU A 25 8.16 -0.77 -3.83
C LEU A 25 9.23 -0.41 -4.85
N LEU A 26 9.15 0.81 -5.41
CA LEU A 26 10.13 1.32 -6.37
C LEU A 26 11.51 1.46 -5.75
N ASP A 27 11.61 1.99 -4.53
CA ASP A 27 12.89 2.13 -3.82
C ASP A 27 13.56 0.77 -3.58
N ALA A 28 12.81 -0.22 -3.08
CA ALA A 28 13.34 -1.56 -2.87
C ALA A 28 13.79 -2.22 -4.19
N SER A 29 13.02 -2.04 -5.26
CA SER A 29 13.35 -2.58 -6.59
C SER A 29 14.54 -1.88 -7.22
N TYR A 30 14.64 -0.57 -7.06
CA TYR A 30 15.78 0.23 -7.50
C TYR A 30 17.06 -0.20 -6.78
N GLN A 31 17.02 -0.34 -5.45
CA GLN A 31 18.15 -0.83 -4.67
C GLN A 31 18.57 -2.26 -5.07
N MET A 32 17.62 -3.16 -5.37
CA MET A 32 17.95 -4.48 -5.92
C MET A 32 18.60 -4.39 -7.31
N SER A 33 18.18 -3.44 -8.16
CA SER A 33 18.76 -3.27 -9.50
C SER A 33 20.22 -2.81 -9.49
N MET A 34 20.69 -2.23 -8.38
CA MET A 34 22.09 -1.85 -8.18
C MET A 34 23.02 -3.04 -7.89
N VAL A 35 22.46 -4.21 -7.54
CA VAL A 35 23.23 -5.44 -7.38
C VAL A 35 23.52 -6.03 -8.76
N PRO A 36 24.77 -6.41 -9.09
CA PRO A 36 25.11 -6.96 -10.39
C PRO A 36 24.27 -8.20 -10.75
N GLN A 37 23.45 -8.08 -11.80
CA GLN A 37 22.60 -9.14 -12.31
C GLN A 37 22.28 -8.91 -13.79
N PRO A 38 21.93 -9.95 -14.57
CA PRO A 38 21.60 -9.81 -15.98
C PRO A 38 20.46 -8.83 -16.22
N LEU A 39 20.55 -8.00 -17.27
CA LEU A 39 19.52 -6.99 -17.60
C LEU A 39 18.11 -7.59 -17.76
N ALA A 40 18.00 -8.83 -18.26
CA ALA A 40 16.73 -9.54 -18.37
C ALA A 40 16.04 -9.69 -17.00
N VAL A 41 16.79 -10.10 -15.96
CA VAL A 41 16.28 -10.26 -14.58
C VAL A 41 15.88 -8.93 -13.96
N GLN A 42 16.63 -7.86 -14.28
CA GLN A 42 16.27 -6.50 -13.85
C GLN A 42 14.93 -6.08 -14.47
N ASN A 43 14.77 -6.25 -15.78
CA ASN A 43 13.56 -5.85 -16.50
C ASN A 43 12.35 -6.69 -16.08
N GLU A 44 12.53 -7.97 -15.70
CA GLU A 44 11.46 -8.78 -15.11
C GLU A 44 10.96 -8.23 -13.78
N THR A 45 11.86 -7.73 -12.92
CA THR A 45 11.47 -7.09 -11.66
C THR A 45 10.61 -5.85 -11.92
N TRP A 46 11.01 -5.01 -12.87
CA TRP A 46 10.23 -3.83 -13.27
C TRP A 46 8.89 -4.19 -13.92
N ARG A 47 8.85 -5.26 -14.72
CA ARG A 47 7.60 -5.80 -15.29
C ARG A 47 6.66 -6.29 -14.19
N ALA A 48 7.18 -6.96 -13.17
CA ALA A 48 6.38 -7.43 -12.04
C ALA A 48 5.73 -6.27 -11.26
N ILE A 49 6.38 -5.10 -11.18
CA ILE A 49 5.80 -3.91 -10.53
C ILE A 49 4.59 -3.40 -11.31
N LEU A 50 4.68 -3.36 -12.65
CA LEU A 50 3.55 -3.00 -13.49
C LEU A 50 2.40 -4.00 -13.32
N ALA A 51 2.72 -5.30 -13.29
CA ALA A 51 1.75 -6.38 -13.10
C ALA A 51 1.02 -6.34 -11.76
N LEU A 52 1.76 -6.08 -10.68
CA LEU A 52 1.18 -5.94 -9.34
C LEU A 52 0.10 -4.87 -9.27
N ASN A 53 0.25 -3.80 -10.06
CA ASN A 53 -0.65 -2.67 -10.13
C ASN A 53 -1.61 -2.73 -11.33
N SER A 54 -1.61 -3.84 -12.09
CA SER A 54 -2.42 -4.05 -13.29
C SER A 54 -2.25 -2.93 -14.33
N GLN A 55 -1.00 -2.53 -14.59
CA GLN A 55 -0.66 -1.38 -15.46
C GLN A 55 0.09 -1.76 -16.74
N GLU A 56 0.27 -3.04 -17.05
CA GLU A 56 1.08 -3.47 -18.20
C GLU A 56 0.53 -2.95 -19.53
N GLU A 57 -0.78 -3.06 -19.74
CA GLU A 57 -1.42 -2.61 -20.98
C GLU A 57 -1.33 -1.09 -21.14
N ALA A 58 -1.65 -0.35 -20.07
CA ALA A 58 -1.60 1.11 -20.07
C ALA A 58 -0.16 1.63 -20.24
N PHE A 59 0.83 0.96 -19.63
CA PHE A 59 2.24 1.27 -19.82
C PHE A 59 2.69 1.02 -21.25
N ALA A 60 2.33 -0.11 -21.84
CA ALA A 60 2.73 -0.48 -23.21
C ALA A 60 2.15 0.46 -24.29
N GLN A 61 1.08 1.20 -23.98
CA GLN A 61 0.55 2.24 -24.85
C GLN A 61 1.37 3.54 -24.81
N ALA A 62 2.10 3.78 -23.72
CA ALA A 62 2.87 5.02 -23.50
C ALA A 62 4.39 4.84 -23.70
N TYR A 63 4.92 3.62 -23.54
CA TYR A 63 6.35 3.32 -23.57
C TYR A 63 6.67 2.05 -24.37
N ASP A 64 7.74 2.10 -25.18
CA ASP A 64 8.14 1.01 -26.09
C ASP A 64 8.80 -0.19 -25.38
N ALA A 65 9.35 0.02 -24.19
CA ALA A 65 10.11 -1.00 -23.48
C ALA A 65 10.00 -0.87 -21.95
N VAL A 66 9.97 -2.02 -21.27
CA VAL A 66 10.03 -2.11 -19.81
C VAL A 66 11.49 -1.98 -19.36
N THR A 67 11.92 -0.74 -19.13
CA THR A 67 13.22 -0.40 -18.55
C THR A 67 13.03 0.29 -17.20
N ALA A 68 14.06 0.29 -16.36
CA ALA A 68 14.03 1.01 -15.07
C ALA A 68 13.62 2.47 -15.25
N GLU A 69 14.23 3.17 -16.23
CA GLU A 69 13.94 4.57 -16.50
C GLU A 69 12.48 4.79 -16.92
N ASN A 70 11.97 4.00 -17.87
CA ASN A 70 10.60 4.17 -18.36
C ASN A 70 9.57 3.89 -17.25
N VAL A 71 9.78 2.82 -16.47
CA VAL A 71 8.89 2.49 -15.35
C VAL A 71 8.94 3.58 -14.28
N LEU A 72 10.11 4.13 -13.97
CA LEU A 72 10.24 5.25 -13.03
C LEU A 72 9.52 6.50 -13.55
N ARG A 73 9.68 6.88 -14.83
CA ARG A 73 8.96 8.03 -15.40
C ARG A 73 7.44 7.83 -15.33
N TYR A 74 6.95 6.65 -15.70
CA TYR A 74 5.54 6.31 -15.70
C TYR A 74 4.91 6.24 -14.30
N THR A 75 5.62 5.69 -13.31
CA THR A 75 5.06 5.46 -11.96
C THR A 75 5.31 6.62 -11.01
N VAL A 76 6.28 7.50 -11.29
CA VAL A 76 6.59 8.62 -10.41
C VAL A 76 5.85 9.90 -10.82
N VAL A 77 5.96 10.33 -12.08
CA VAL A 77 5.55 11.68 -12.49
C VAL A 77 4.46 11.73 -13.56
N ASP A 78 4.17 10.63 -14.23
CA ASP A 78 3.19 10.64 -15.31
C ASP A 78 1.78 10.93 -14.77
N ALA A 79 1.24 12.10 -15.14
CA ALA A 79 -0.09 12.54 -14.77
C ALA A 79 -1.21 11.81 -15.54
N ALA A 80 -0.89 11.15 -16.66
CA ALA A 80 -1.82 10.29 -17.37
C ALA A 80 -2.01 8.93 -16.67
N ASN A 81 -1.05 8.53 -15.83
CA ASN A 81 -1.18 7.36 -14.96
C ASN A 81 -1.88 7.73 -13.64
N PRO A 82 -3.13 7.27 -13.38
CA PRO A 82 -3.84 7.59 -12.13
C PRO A 82 -3.19 6.99 -10.88
N SER A 83 -2.37 5.95 -11.03
CA SER A 83 -1.66 5.26 -9.95
C SER A 83 -0.25 5.80 -9.73
N SER A 84 0.21 6.79 -10.50
CA SER A 84 1.52 7.39 -10.27
C SER A 84 1.57 8.12 -8.92
N ILE A 85 2.76 8.26 -8.35
CA ILE A 85 2.97 9.01 -7.11
C ILE A 85 2.42 10.44 -7.26
N TYR A 86 2.67 11.08 -8.41
CA TYR A 86 2.14 12.39 -8.73
C TYR A 86 0.61 12.43 -8.69
N SER A 87 -0.06 11.56 -9.43
CA SER A 87 -1.52 11.52 -9.50
C SER A 87 -2.16 11.20 -8.15
N CYS A 88 -1.56 10.28 -7.38
CA CYS A 88 -2.02 9.94 -6.05
C CYS A 88 -1.91 11.13 -5.07
N LEU A 89 -0.79 11.84 -5.05
CA LEU A 89 -0.62 13.01 -4.18
C LEU A 89 -1.51 14.19 -4.61
N CYS A 90 -1.74 14.35 -5.92
CA CYS A 90 -2.73 15.30 -6.45
C CYS A 90 -4.13 14.97 -5.93
N ALA A 91 -4.57 13.72 -6.13
CA ALA A 91 -5.88 13.25 -5.70
C ALA A 91 -6.07 13.36 -4.17
N ALA A 92 -5.04 13.06 -3.39
CA ALA A 92 -5.07 13.26 -1.94
C ALA A 92 -5.32 14.73 -1.57
N ARG A 93 -4.64 15.67 -2.24
CA ARG A 93 -4.81 17.11 -2.02
C ARG A 93 -6.18 17.61 -2.45
N GLU A 94 -6.69 17.18 -3.60
CA GLU A 94 -8.02 17.61 -4.08
C GLU A 94 -9.13 17.09 -3.16
N ASN A 95 -9.04 15.84 -2.71
CA ASN A 95 -9.95 15.29 -1.71
C ASN A 95 -9.88 16.07 -0.40
N ALA A 96 -8.68 16.37 0.10
CA ALA A 96 -8.50 17.18 1.31
C ALA A 96 -9.10 18.59 1.15
N HIS A 97 -8.97 19.19 -0.02
CA HIS A 97 -9.49 20.53 -0.32
C HIS A 97 -11.02 20.55 -0.28
N ALA A 98 -11.66 19.54 -0.86
CA ALA A 98 -13.11 19.41 -0.90
C ALA A 98 -13.75 19.33 0.50
N VAL A 99 -13.01 18.82 1.49
CA VAL A 99 -13.46 18.69 2.88
C VAL A 99 -12.61 19.50 3.87
N ARG A 100 -12.00 20.60 3.41
CA ARG A 100 -11.12 21.43 4.25
C ARG A 100 -11.76 21.87 5.57
N GLY A 101 -13.08 22.12 5.57
CA GLY A 101 -13.82 22.50 6.78
C GLY A 101 -13.98 21.38 7.83
N THR A 102 -13.73 20.12 7.45
CA THR A 102 -13.76 18.95 8.33
C THR A 102 -12.36 18.59 8.85
N LEU A 103 -11.30 19.04 8.17
CA LEU A 103 -9.91 18.79 8.56
C LEU A 103 -9.44 19.86 9.56
N THR A 104 -8.46 19.50 10.40
CA THR A 104 -7.70 20.49 11.15
C THR A 104 -6.85 21.34 10.22
N ALA A 105 -6.47 22.55 10.66
CA ALA A 105 -5.60 23.42 9.89
C ALA A 105 -4.26 22.74 9.58
N GLU A 106 -3.69 22.05 10.58
CA GLU A 106 -2.44 21.31 10.49
C GLU A 106 -2.52 20.19 9.46
N MET A 107 -3.62 19.45 9.41
CA MET A 107 -3.81 18.37 8.44
C MET A 107 -3.91 18.92 7.01
N TRP A 108 -4.72 19.96 6.81
CA TRP A 108 -4.83 20.63 5.51
C TRP A 108 -3.49 21.19 5.04
N GLU A 109 -2.79 21.93 5.90
CA GLU A 109 -1.48 22.52 5.60
C GLU A 109 -0.44 21.45 5.26
N THR A 110 -0.45 20.32 5.97
CA THR A 110 0.47 19.19 5.70
C THR A 110 0.27 18.60 4.32
N VAL A 111 -0.98 18.31 3.94
CA VAL A 111 -1.31 17.75 2.62
C VAL A 111 -1.03 18.78 1.52
N ASN A 112 -1.42 20.04 1.72
CA ASN A 112 -1.22 21.09 0.73
C ASN A 112 0.27 21.44 0.53
N ALA A 113 1.06 21.49 1.60
CA ALA A 113 2.51 21.68 1.51
C ALA A 113 3.18 20.52 0.78
N THR A 114 2.75 19.29 1.01
CA THR A 114 3.26 18.10 0.28
C THR A 114 3.07 18.27 -1.22
N TRP A 115 1.89 18.73 -1.64
CA TRP A 115 1.60 18.98 -3.05
C TRP A 115 2.43 20.14 -3.64
N ILE A 116 2.56 21.26 -2.90
CA ILE A 116 3.37 22.41 -3.34
C ILE A 116 4.83 22.01 -3.53
N GLU A 117 5.41 21.30 -2.56
CA GLU A 117 6.79 20.81 -2.61
C GLU A 117 6.98 19.81 -3.76
N LEU A 118 6.04 18.88 -3.97
CA LEU A 118 6.10 17.94 -5.09
C LEU A 118 6.17 18.67 -6.43
N ARG A 119 5.36 19.72 -6.61
CA ARG A 119 5.33 20.50 -7.86
C ARG A 119 6.62 21.27 -8.15
N GLN A 120 7.50 21.42 -7.16
CA GLN A 120 8.82 22.02 -7.31
C GLN A 120 9.90 20.97 -7.65
N GLN A 121 9.58 19.68 -7.52
CA GLN A 121 10.49 18.60 -7.91
C GLN A 121 10.50 18.45 -9.43
N ASP A 122 11.70 18.37 -9.99
CA ASP A 122 11.91 18.11 -11.41
C ASP A 122 12.29 16.64 -11.63
N VAL A 123 11.62 15.97 -12.57
CA VAL A 123 11.82 14.53 -12.80
C VAL A 123 13.24 14.21 -13.25
N ASP A 124 13.82 15.03 -14.13
CA ASP A 124 15.13 14.76 -14.66
C ASP A 124 16.19 14.97 -13.57
N GLN A 125 15.97 15.93 -12.66
CA GLN A 125 16.79 16.08 -11.45
C GLN A 125 16.64 14.90 -10.48
N ILE A 126 15.42 14.38 -10.27
CA ILE A 126 15.17 13.21 -9.43
C ILE A 126 15.94 11.99 -9.99
N LEU A 127 15.84 11.75 -11.30
CA LEU A 127 16.51 10.63 -11.96
C LEU A 127 18.05 10.81 -11.93
N ALA A 128 18.55 12.03 -12.14
CA ALA A 128 19.99 12.32 -12.19
C ALA A 128 20.68 12.24 -10.81
N ARG A 129 20.02 12.68 -9.73
CA ARG A 129 20.58 12.65 -8.36
C ARG A 129 20.42 11.28 -7.69
N GLY A 130 19.56 10.43 -8.23
CA GLY A 130 19.18 9.15 -7.66
C GLY A 130 17.80 9.20 -7.00
N VAL A 131 16.93 8.27 -7.39
CA VAL A 131 15.51 8.26 -7.03
C VAL A 131 15.21 7.97 -5.55
N SER A 132 16.16 7.39 -4.81
CA SER A 132 15.94 7.00 -3.41
C SER A 132 15.69 8.18 -2.48
N GLU A 133 16.32 9.34 -2.71
CA GLU A 133 16.05 10.55 -1.90
C GLU A 133 14.59 11.00 -2.08
N PHE A 134 14.09 10.98 -3.31
CA PHE A 134 12.70 11.28 -3.59
C PHE A 134 11.74 10.27 -2.94
N PHE A 135 12.04 8.97 -3.00
CA PHE A 135 11.21 7.96 -2.34
C PHE A 135 11.21 8.09 -0.81
N GLU A 136 12.34 8.43 -0.19
CA GLU A 136 12.39 8.77 1.24
C GLU A 136 11.56 10.02 1.55
N TRP A 137 11.60 11.04 0.70
CA TRP A 137 10.74 12.20 0.85
C TRP A 137 9.26 11.82 0.80
N VAL A 138 8.80 11.01 -0.17
CA VAL A 138 7.40 10.54 -0.24
C VAL A 138 6.99 9.76 1.03
N LYS A 139 7.87 8.85 1.50
CA LYS A 139 7.66 8.08 2.74
C LYS A 139 7.54 9.00 3.96
N LEU A 140 8.39 10.03 4.05
CA LEU A 140 8.38 11.00 5.13
C LEU A 140 7.11 11.87 5.12
N ARG A 141 6.69 12.37 3.95
CA ARG A 141 5.45 13.18 3.81
C ARG A 141 4.21 12.38 4.21
N SER A 142 4.17 11.09 3.86
CA SER A 142 3.07 10.19 4.22
C SER A 142 3.06 9.88 5.73
N ALA A 143 4.24 9.68 6.33
CA ALA A 143 4.39 9.53 7.78
C ALA A 143 3.99 10.80 8.55
N LEU A 144 4.38 11.99 8.06
CA LEU A 144 3.97 13.28 8.62
C LEU A 144 2.46 13.44 8.57
N THR A 145 1.84 13.15 7.43
CA THR A 145 0.38 13.21 7.25
C THR A 145 -0.34 12.32 8.27
N ARG A 146 0.12 11.07 8.46
CA ARG A 146 -0.43 10.19 9.52
C ARG A 146 -0.20 10.73 10.92
N GLY A 147 1.00 11.23 11.22
CA GLY A 147 1.34 11.81 12.53
C GLY A 147 0.43 12.99 12.89
N VAL A 148 0.22 13.91 11.94
CA VAL A 148 -0.67 15.06 12.10
C VAL A 148 -2.13 14.63 12.23
N THR A 149 -2.57 13.65 11.43
CA THR A 149 -3.91 13.05 11.56
C THR A 149 -4.16 12.59 12.99
N PHE A 150 -3.27 11.77 13.55
CA PHE A 150 -3.44 11.22 14.90
C PHE A 150 -3.22 12.23 16.02
N GLY A 151 -2.37 13.24 15.78
CA GLY A 151 -2.00 14.24 16.79
C GLY A 151 -3.00 15.39 16.94
N THR A 152 -3.78 15.68 15.90
CA THR A 152 -4.60 16.92 15.85
C THR A 152 -6.08 16.67 15.63
N MET A 153 -6.47 15.65 14.88
CA MET A 153 -7.89 15.45 14.54
C MET A 153 -8.71 14.94 15.73
N LEU A 154 -9.97 15.38 15.79
CA LEU A 154 -10.94 14.86 16.74
C LEU A 154 -11.19 13.36 16.46
N ARG A 155 -11.43 12.57 17.52
CA ARG A 155 -11.76 11.16 17.40
C ARG A 155 -13.24 10.96 17.06
N ASP A 156 -13.60 11.33 15.85
CA ASP A 156 -14.97 11.28 15.31
C ASP A 156 -15.03 10.50 13.99
N ASP A 157 -16.21 10.53 13.34
CA ASP A 157 -16.44 9.90 12.03
C ASP A 157 -15.34 10.23 11.01
N ALA A 158 -14.88 11.48 10.95
CA ALA A 158 -13.89 11.91 9.98
C ALA A 158 -12.56 11.16 10.14
N LEU A 159 -12.07 11.06 11.39
CA LEU A 159 -10.89 10.25 11.69
C LEU A 159 -11.11 8.78 11.36
N HIS A 160 -12.29 8.23 11.66
CA HIS A 160 -12.59 6.82 11.40
C HIS A 160 -12.57 6.49 9.90
N PHE A 161 -13.12 7.36 9.03
CA PHE A 161 -13.07 7.17 7.58
C PHE A 161 -11.64 7.28 7.01
N ILE A 162 -10.84 8.24 7.48
CA ILE A 162 -9.41 8.34 7.11
C ILE A 162 -8.69 7.03 7.48
N ARG A 163 -8.88 6.53 8.70
CA ARG A 163 -8.24 5.29 9.15
C ARG A 163 -8.68 4.09 8.33
N LEU A 164 -9.97 3.98 8.03
CA LEU A 164 -10.53 2.88 7.26
C LEU A 164 -9.91 2.82 5.85
N GLY A 165 -9.83 3.95 5.16
CA GLY A 165 -9.20 4.04 3.84
C GLY A 165 -7.73 3.61 3.87
N GLY A 166 -6.94 4.16 4.80
CA GLY A 166 -5.52 3.82 4.93
C GLY A 166 -5.27 2.34 5.28
N LEU A 167 -6.10 1.74 6.14
CA LEU A 167 -5.97 0.32 6.51
C LEU A 167 -6.29 -0.61 5.34
N LEU A 168 -7.33 -0.29 4.55
CA LEU A 168 -7.72 -1.09 3.40
C LEU A 168 -6.64 -1.08 2.33
N GLU A 169 -6.15 0.09 1.95
CA GLU A 169 -5.07 0.23 0.95
C GLU A 169 -3.78 -0.45 1.41
N ARG A 170 -3.44 -0.35 2.70
CA ARG A 170 -2.24 -1.00 3.27
C ARG A 170 -2.33 -2.52 3.24
N GLY A 171 -3.49 -3.07 3.61
CA GLY A 171 -3.74 -4.51 3.61
C GLY A 171 -3.63 -5.08 2.20
N ASP A 172 -4.33 -4.49 1.24
CA ASP A 172 -4.32 -4.89 -0.17
C ASP A 172 -2.89 -4.85 -0.73
N ASN A 173 -2.17 -3.75 -0.56
CA ASN A 173 -0.81 -3.62 -1.06
C ASN A 173 0.16 -4.63 -0.43
N THR A 174 -0.02 -4.96 0.86
CA THR A 174 0.84 -5.96 1.51
C THR A 174 0.61 -7.35 0.93
N ALA A 175 -0.64 -7.73 0.66
CA ALA A 175 -0.97 -9.00 0.01
C ALA A 175 -0.36 -9.07 -1.39
N ARG A 176 -0.54 -8.01 -2.19
CA ARG A 176 0.02 -7.87 -3.54
C ARG A 176 1.54 -8.01 -3.58
N ILE A 177 2.27 -7.32 -2.69
CA ILE A 177 3.74 -7.39 -2.62
C ILE A 177 4.21 -8.79 -2.23
N LEU A 178 3.52 -9.42 -1.28
CA LEU A 178 3.86 -10.77 -0.85
C LEU A 178 3.62 -11.80 -1.98
N ASP A 179 2.51 -11.68 -2.69
CA ASP A 179 2.16 -12.57 -3.80
C ASP A 179 3.15 -12.46 -4.98
N MET A 180 3.46 -11.22 -5.37
CA MET A 180 4.46 -10.95 -6.41
C MET A 180 5.82 -11.58 -6.08
N GLN A 181 6.31 -11.43 -4.86
CA GLN A 181 7.59 -12.02 -4.48
C GLN A 181 7.55 -13.54 -4.43
N TYR A 182 6.43 -14.13 -4.04
CA TYR A 182 6.24 -15.58 -4.10
C TYR A 182 6.40 -16.11 -5.54
N HIS A 183 5.80 -15.45 -6.54
CA HIS A 183 5.94 -15.84 -7.95
C HIS A 183 7.37 -15.66 -8.47
N ILE A 184 8.03 -14.56 -8.13
CA ILE A 184 9.42 -14.27 -8.56
C ILE A 184 10.38 -15.36 -8.05
N LEU A 185 10.16 -15.87 -6.84
CA LEU A 185 11.02 -16.89 -6.22
C LEU A 185 10.72 -18.30 -6.74
N ARG A 186 9.45 -18.62 -7.02
CA ARG A 186 9.08 -19.93 -7.59
C ARG A 186 9.65 -20.15 -8.99
N ASN A 187 9.88 -19.07 -9.74
CA ASN A 187 10.39 -19.11 -11.12
C ASN A 187 11.92 -18.91 -11.22
N GLY A 188 12.62 -18.70 -10.11
CA GLY A 188 14.07 -18.47 -10.06
C GLY A 188 14.87 -19.68 -9.55
N ASP A 189 16.17 -19.71 -9.84
CA ASP A 189 17.09 -20.72 -9.27
C ASP A 189 17.26 -20.51 -7.75
N GLU A 190 17.03 -21.57 -6.97
CA GLU A 190 17.16 -21.58 -5.50
C GLU A 190 18.59 -21.21 -5.06
N GLY A 191 18.74 -20.24 -4.14
CA GLY A 191 20.06 -19.90 -3.59
C GLY A 191 20.16 -18.62 -2.76
N ALA A 192 21.38 -18.08 -2.61
CA ALA A 192 21.67 -16.88 -1.82
C ALA A 192 20.91 -15.62 -2.29
N SER A 193 20.43 -15.60 -3.53
CA SER A 193 19.58 -14.56 -4.11
C SER A 193 18.27 -14.37 -3.33
N ASP A 194 17.70 -15.45 -2.79
CA ASP A 194 16.40 -15.44 -2.11
C ASP A 194 16.45 -14.66 -0.79
N PHE A 195 17.56 -14.76 -0.05
CA PHE A 195 17.77 -14.00 1.17
C PHE A 195 17.74 -12.49 0.92
N TYR A 196 18.42 -12.03 -0.14
CA TYR A 196 18.43 -10.61 -0.50
C TYR A 196 17.07 -10.12 -0.97
N ARG A 197 16.34 -10.95 -1.75
CA ARG A 197 14.99 -10.64 -2.24
C ARG A 197 13.98 -10.52 -1.09
N TRP A 198 13.93 -11.50 -0.19
CA TRP A 198 13.09 -11.41 1.01
C TRP A 198 13.50 -10.27 1.93
N GLY A 199 14.81 -10.02 2.07
CA GLY A 199 15.33 -8.91 2.85
C GLY A 199 14.85 -7.55 2.31
N ALA A 200 14.84 -7.36 0.99
CA ALA A 200 14.35 -6.11 0.40
C ALA A 200 12.82 -6.01 0.37
N LEU A 201 12.06 -7.12 0.22
CA LEU A 201 10.61 -7.12 0.50
C LEU A 201 10.34 -6.63 1.92
N LEU A 202 11.03 -7.19 2.91
CA LEU A 202 10.84 -6.80 4.30
C LEU A 202 11.23 -5.33 4.55
N ARG A 203 12.24 -4.79 3.85
CA ARG A 203 12.58 -3.37 3.92
C ARG A 203 11.50 -2.48 3.30
N SER A 204 10.92 -2.87 2.16
CA SER A 204 9.82 -2.12 1.53
C SER A 204 8.64 -1.96 2.48
N LEU A 205 8.32 -3.00 3.25
CA LEU A 205 7.23 -3.03 4.24
C LEU A 205 7.66 -2.55 5.64
N SER A 206 8.86 -1.99 5.82
CA SER A 206 9.43 -1.61 7.12
C SER A 206 9.41 -2.73 8.17
N ALA A 207 9.39 -3.99 7.73
CA ALA A 207 9.29 -5.18 8.55
C ALA A 207 10.64 -5.86 8.84
N PHE A 208 11.74 -5.44 8.19
CA PHE A 208 13.05 -6.12 8.31
C PHE A 208 13.58 -6.19 9.74
N GLN A 209 13.57 -5.07 10.48
CA GLN A 209 14.01 -5.06 11.87
C GLN A 209 13.04 -5.83 12.79
N VAL A 210 11.74 -5.78 12.49
CA VAL A 210 10.72 -6.54 13.23
C VAL A 210 10.91 -8.04 13.04
N TYR A 211 11.19 -8.50 11.82
CA TYR A 211 11.50 -9.89 11.53
C TYR A 211 12.65 -10.41 12.40
N ARG A 212 13.77 -9.66 12.45
CA ARG A 212 14.93 -10.03 13.27
C ARG A 212 14.62 -10.06 14.76
N LYS A 213 13.74 -9.18 15.24
CA LYS A 213 13.29 -9.15 16.63
C LYS A 213 12.43 -10.38 16.99
N VAL A 214 11.54 -10.80 16.08
CA VAL A 214 10.57 -11.89 16.31
C VAL A 214 11.23 -13.25 16.16
N TYR A 215 11.94 -13.52 15.06
CA TYR A 215 12.43 -14.86 14.74
C TYR A 215 13.89 -15.12 15.12
N ARG A 216 14.71 -14.07 15.27
CA ARG A 216 16.14 -14.13 15.67
C ARG A 216 17.02 -15.10 14.85
N ASP A 217 16.59 -15.46 13.65
CA ASP A 217 17.15 -16.54 12.85
C ASP A 217 17.09 -16.17 11.35
N ALA A 218 17.55 -17.06 10.48
CA ALA A 218 17.57 -16.88 9.03
C ALA A 218 16.20 -16.50 8.46
N ILE A 219 16.22 -15.73 7.38
CA ILE A 219 15.01 -15.36 6.64
C ILE A 219 14.54 -16.58 5.86
N THR A 220 13.30 -17.01 6.12
CA THR A 220 12.67 -18.13 5.41
C THR A 220 11.32 -17.67 4.84
N PRO A 221 10.90 -18.16 3.66
CA PRO A 221 9.61 -17.81 3.05
C PRO A 221 8.43 -17.99 4.02
N ALA A 222 8.38 -19.12 4.73
CA ALA A 222 7.31 -19.46 5.66
C ALA A 222 7.17 -18.44 6.80
N ARG A 223 8.29 -18.03 7.41
CA ARG A 223 8.28 -17.03 8.50
C ARG A 223 7.96 -15.62 7.99
N VAL A 224 8.37 -15.28 6.76
CA VAL A 224 7.99 -14.00 6.15
C VAL A 224 6.48 -13.97 5.90
N ALA A 225 5.91 -15.05 5.36
CA ALA A 225 4.48 -15.19 5.16
C ALA A 225 3.72 -15.10 6.50
N GLU A 226 4.15 -15.83 7.54
CA GLU A 226 3.54 -15.73 8.88
C GLU A 226 3.57 -14.30 9.43
N LEU A 227 4.71 -13.63 9.31
CA LEU A 227 4.90 -12.26 9.79
C LEU A 227 3.96 -11.27 9.10
N LEU A 228 3.80 -11.40 7.80
CA LEU A 228 3.03 -10.44 6.99
C LEU A 228 1.54 -10.78 6.94
N ILE A 229 1.16 -12.03 7.19
CA ILE A 229 -0.24 -12.47 7.15
C ILE A 229 -0.85 -12.45 8.55
N LEU A 230 -0.26 -13.16 9.51
CA LEU A 230 -0.95 -13.54 10.76
C LEU A 230 -0.54 -12.72 12.00
N ARG A 231 0.57 -11.98 11.96
CA ARG A 231 1.04 -11.21 13.13
C ARG A 231 0.26 -9.91 13.34
N MET A 232 -0.68 -9.89 14.29
CA MET A 232 -1.49 -8.70 14.62
C MET A 232 -0.67 -7.49 15.08
N ASP A 233 0.52 -7.70 15.66
CA ASP A 233 1.37 -6.64 16.22
C ASP A 233 2.27 -5.94 15.20
N LEU A 234 2.29 -6.40 13.94
CA LEU A 234 2.96 -5.71 12.84
C LEU A 234 1.95 -4.80 12.10
N PRO A 235 2.11 -3.47 12.10
CA PRO A 235 1.10 -2.55 11.55
C PRO A 235 0.72 -2.72 10.07
N ARG A 236 1.60 -3.36 9.29
CA ARG A 236 1.39 -3.64 7.86
C ARG A 236 0.91 -5.06 7.60
N SER A 237 0.82 -5.94 8.60
CA SER A 237 0.31 -7.29 8.36
C SER A 237 -1.17 -7.27 7.97
N LEU A 238 -1.59 -8.30 7.25
CA LEU A 238 -2.99 -8.48 6.84
C LEU A 238 -3.91 -8.54 8.06
N HIS A 239 -3.51 -9.28 9.10
CA HIS A 239 -4.27 -9.38 10.35
C HIS A 239 -4.39 -8.03 11.07
N SER A 240 -3.31 -7.25 11.19
CA SER A 240 -3.36 -5.93 11.84
C SER A 240 -4.27 -4.95 11.08
N CYS A 241 -4.22 -4.98 9.75
CA CYS A 241 -5.10 -4.15 8.91
C CYS A 241 -6.57 -4.55 9.08
N ALA A 242 -6.87 -5.86 9.05
CA ALA A 242 -8.22 -6.37 9.25
C ALA A 242 -8.78 -6.10 10.66
N ASP A 243 -7.97 -6.24 11.71
CA ASP A 243 -8.36 -5.87 13.09
C ASP A 243 -8.70 -4.38 13.16
N GLY A 244 -7.87 -3.52 12.57
CA GLY A 244 -8.14 -2.09 12.48
C GLY A 244 -9.48 -1.78 11.79
N ILE A 245 -9.75 -2.42 10.65
CA ILE A 245 -11.01 -2.28 9.92
C ILE A 245 -12.21 -2.68 10.79
N VAL A 246 -12.16 -3.86 11.41
CA VAL A 246 -13.24 -4.38 12.27
C VAL A 246 -13.47 -3.49 13.48
N ARG A 247 -12.44 -2.80 13.99
CA ARG A 247 -12.61 -1.82 15.07
C ARG A 247 -13.21 -0.50 14.60
N MET A 248 -12.95 -0.06 13.37
CA MET A 248 -13.44 1.22 12.86
C MET A 248 -14.88 1.15 12.38
N LEU A 249 -15.28 0.07 11.69
CA LEU A 249 -16.62 -0.03 11.09
C LEU A 249 -17.79 0.18 12.08
N PRO A 250 -17.78 -0.41 13.30
CA PRO A 250 -18.87 -0.19 14.27
C PRO A 250 -18.98 1.27 14.74
N LEU A 251 -17.89 2.05 14.67
CA LEU A 251 -17.88 3.45 15.12
C LEU A 251 -18.55 4.42 14.13
N ILE A 252 -18.76 3.97 12.89
CA ILE A 252 -19.40 4.75 11.81
C ILE A 252 -20.63 4.02 11.24
N ALA A 253 -21.07 2.97 11.92
CA ALA A 253 -22.13 2.08 11.47
C ALA A 253 -23.46 2.81 11.25
N ASN A 254 -24.19 2.36 10.23
CA ASN A 254 -25.54 2.78 9.90
C ASN A 254 -26.42 1.55 9.57
N SER A 255 -27.69 1.78 9.24
CA SER A 255 -28.65 0.70 8.96
C SER A 255 -28.33 -0.17 7.74
N ALA A 256 -27.55 0.32 6.78
CA ALA A 256 -27.13 -0.44 5.59
C ALA A 256 -25.85 -1.28 5.84
N SER A 257 -25.00 -0.84 6.76
CA SER A 257 -23.65 -1.38 6.96
C SER A 257 -23.51 -2.78 7.57
N LEU A 258 -24.60 -3.47 7.90
CA LEU A 258 -24.56 -4.73 8.66
C LEU A 258 -23.79 -5.82 7.90
N GLU A 259 -24.00 -5.94 6.58
CA GLU A 259 -23.35 -6.95 5.76
C GLU A 259 -21.86 -6.66 5.59
N THR A 260 -21.47 -5.40 5.39
CA THR A 260 -20.07 -4.97 5.33
C THR A 260 -19.34 -5.27 6.65
N GLN A 261 -19.96 -5.02 7.80
CA GLN A 261 -19.42 -5.40 9.11
C GLN A 261 -19.25 -6.92 9.26
N ARG A 262 -20.24 -7.70 8.81
CA ARG A 262 -20.19 -9.17 8.84
C ARG A 262 -19.03 -9.70 8.00
N LYS A 263 -18.86 -9.21 6.77
CA LYS A 263 -17.76 -9.59 5.87
C LYS A 263 -16.38 -9.24 6.45
N ALA A 264 -16.24 -8.05 7.04
CA ALA A 264 -15.01 -7.65 7.74
C ALA A 264 -14.70 -8.60 8.91
N GLY A 265 -15.71 -8.96 9.70
CA GLY A 265 -15.58 -9.91 10.81
C GLY A 265 -15.15 -11.31 10.34
N MET A 266 -15.69 -11.79 9.21
CA MET A 266 -15.28 -13.07 8.62
C MET A 266 -13.82 -13.06 8.17
N LEU A 267 -13.39 -12.00 7.47
CA LEU A 267 -12.01 -11.85 7.02
C LEU A 267 -11.04 -11.82 8.23
N HIS A 268 -11.37 -11.03 9.24
CA HIS A 268 -10.61 -10.98 10.48
C HIS A 268 -10.56 -12.34 11.19
N ALA A 269 -11.67 -13.05 11.31
CA ALA A 269 -11.70 -14.37 11.97
C ALA A 269 -10.79 -15.38 11.26
N LYS A 270 -10.77 -15.39 9.91
CA LYS A 270 -9.88 -16.25 9.12
C LYS A 270 -8.40 -15.97 9.41
N LEU A 271 -8.02 -14.70 9.60
CA LEU A 271 -6.65 -14.30 9.96
C LEU A 271 -6.34 -14.56 11.44
N HIS A 272 -7.32 -14.38 12.32
CA HIS A 272 -7.15 -14.45 13.76
C HIS A 272 -6.99 -15.88 14.27
N PHE A 273 -7.76 -16.81 13.69
CA PHE A 273 -7.74 -18.22 14.06
C PHE A 273 -6.98 -19.10 13.06
N GLY A 274 -6.42 -18.51 12.00
CA GLY A 274 -5.64 -19.21 10.99
C GLY A 274 -4.26 -19.65 11.49
N ARG A 275 -3.74 -20.72 10.89
CA ARG A 275 -2.38 -21.23 11.10
C ARG A 275 -1.57 -21.12 9.83
N ILE A 276 -0.29 -20.78 9.95
CA ILE A 276 0.57 -20.61 8.77
C ILE A 276 0.75 -21.92 8.00
N GLU A 277 0.76 -23.05 8.70
CA GLU A 277 0.87 -24.37 8.08
C GLU A 277 -0.30 -24.66 7.14
N ASP A 278 -1.52 -24.28 7.54
CA ASP A 278 -2.73 -24.47 6.73
C ASP A 278 -2.72 -23.53 5.50
N VAL A 279 -2.24 -22.29 5.67
CA VAL A 279 -2.05 -21.34 4.57
C VAL A 279 -1.07 -21.89 3.54
N LEU A 280 0.08 -22.38 3.98
CA LEU A 280 1.12 -22.90 3.09
C LEU A 280 0.69 -24.22 2.43
N ALA A 281 -0.02 -25.10 3.15
CA ALA A 281 -0.53 -26.35 2.60
C ALA A 281 -1.62 -26.14 1.53
N GLY A 282 -2.45 -25.10 1.70
CA GLY A 282 -3.47 -24.70 0.73
C GLY A 282 -2.95 -23.90 -0.48
N GLY A 283 -1.69 -23.47 -0.43
CA GLY A 283 -1.08 -22.61 -1.44
C GLY A 283 -1.10 -21.12 -1.03
N LEU A 284 0.08 -20.49 -1.01
CA LEU A 284 0.21 -19.10 -0.60
C LEU A 284 -0.46 -18.14 -1.59
N HIS A 285 -0.31 -18.39 -2.89
CA HIS A 285 -0.90 -17.57 -3.94
C HIS A 285 -2.43 -17.59 -3.83
N GLU A 286 -3.02 -18.77 -3.74
CA GLU A 286 -4.45 -18.99 -3.64
C GLU A 286 -5.04 -18.31 -2.39
N TYR A 287 -4.31 -18.37 -1.27
CA TYR A 287 -4.70 -17.68 -0.05
C TYR A 287 -4.67 -16.15 -0.22
N LEU A 288 -3.63 -15.60 -0.84
CA LEU A 288 -3.48 -14.16 -1.04
C LEU A 288 -4.49 -13.62 -2.06
N THR A 289 -4.81 -14.38 -3.11
CA THR A 289 -5.87 -14.04 -4.06
C THR A 289 -7.23 -13.98 -3.37
N ASP A 290 -7.60 -14.99 -2.57
CA ASP A 290 -8.85 -14.95 -1.79
C ASP A 290 -8.87 -13.77 -0.78
N PHE A 291 -7.73 -13.41 -0.19
CA PHE A 291 -7.64 -12.21 0.65
C PHE A 291 -7.88 -10.93 -0.15
N MET A 292 -7.25 -10.80 -1.33
CA MET A 292 -7.40 -9.63 -2.22
C MET A 292 -8.85 -9.50 -2.72
N ASP A 293 -9.52 -10.60 -3.05
CA ASP A 293 -10.93 -10.58 -3.43
C ASP A 293 -11.82 -10.10 -2.27
N ARG A 294 -11.60 -10.62 -1.06
CA ARG A 294 -12.36 -10.22 0.14
C ARG A 294 -12.14 -8.77 0.53
N ILE A 295 -10.92 -8.26 0.43
CA ILE A 295 -10.63 -6.85 0.77
C ILE A 295 -11.18 -5.91 -0.30
N TYR A 296 -11.23 -6.34 -1.56
CA TYR A 296 -11.90 -5.62 -2.64
C TYR A 296 -13.42 -5.57 -2.43
N GLU A 297 -14.07 -6.72 -2.16
CA GLU A 297 -15.49 -6.77 -1.81
C GLU A 297 -15.84 -5.88 -0.60
N LEU A 298 -14.94 -5.83 0.38
CA LEU A 298 -15.11 -4.96 1.53
C LEU A 298 -15.03 -3.48 1.14
N GLY A 299 -14.10 -3.12 0.23
CA GLY A 299 -14.01 -1.78 -0.32
C GLY A 299 -15.29 -1.35 -1.03
N GLU A 300 -15.87 -2.24 -1.84
CA GLU A 300 -17.16 -2.02 -2.49
C GLU A 300 -18.30 -1.84 -1.49
N GLY A 301 -18.37 -2.69 -0.46
CA GLY A 301 -19.34 -2.56 0.62
C GLY A 301 -19.21 -1.23 1.38
N ILE A 302 -17.97 -0.80 1.68
CA ILE A 302 -17.72 0.51 2.30
C ILE A 302 -18.20 1.65 1.40
N SER A 303 -17.91 1.58 0.11
CA SER A 303 -18.33 2.58 -0.87
C SER A 303 -19.85 2.71 -0.91
N GLN A 304 -20.55 1.60 -1.07
CA GLN A 304 -22.01 1.55 -1.19
C GLN A 304 -22.73 1.94 0.10
N ASP A 305 -22.29 1.41 1.25
CA ASP A 305 -23.02 1.55 2.51
C ASP A 305 -22.75 2.89 3.22
N PHE A 306 -21.64 3.58 2.89
CA PHE A 306 -21.21 4.77 3.63
C PHE A 306 -20.90 6.00 2.76
N LEU A 307 -20.49 5.83 1.50
CA LEU A 307 -19.92 6.91 0.67
C LEU A 307 -20.88 7.45 -0.40
N VAL A 308 -21.92 6.68 -0.76
CA VAL A 308 -22.95 7.11 -1.73
C VAL A 308 -24.03 7.97 -1.03
N PRO A 309 -24.50 9.08 -1.63
CA PRO A 309 -25.69 9.79 -1.15
C PRO A 309 -26.93 8.90 -1.20
N GLY A 310 -27.57 8.68 -0.06
CA GLY A 310 -28.89 8.05 0.02
C GLY A 310 -30.02 8.96 -0.45
#